data_AF-A0A0R1E222-F1
#
_entry.id   AF-A0A0R1E222-F1
#
_cell.length_a   1.000
_cell.length_b   1.000
_cell.length_c   1.000
_cell.angle_alpha   90.00
_cell.angle_beta   90.00
_cell.angle_gamma   90.00
#
_symmetry.space_group_name_H-M   'P 1'
#
loop_
_entity.id
_entity.type
_entity.pdbx_description
1 polymer ?
#
loop_
_entity_poly.entity_id
_entity_poly.type
_entity_poly.pdbx_seq_one_letter_code
_entity_poly.pdbx_strand_id
1 'polypeptide(L)'
;MRAENGRLWGTLHDGKFEVRSVTQSDLEDALDVLEGSFFLNESVCIACEINLPENRQARLDLRKLCQKTALDGVSLLVKEVDTGRVVSVSFNKIQFAPPPGDDHFFLKFRNEDVKSPQARRLMDFMIEVDERIDPRAIGFGALVVPVHNSTD
;
A
#
# COMPACT_ATOMS: atom_id res chain seq x y z
N MET A 1 7.93 10.03 7.66
CA MET A 1 8.43 8.66 7.97
C MET A 1 9.78 8.72 8.70
N ARG A 2 10.08 7.78 9.60
CA ARG A 2 11.39 7.68 10.29
C ARG A 2 12.43 6.98 9.42
N ALA A 3 13.72 7.25 9.63
CA ALA A 3 14.80 6.59 8.89
C ALA A 3 14.90 5.09 9.24
N GLU A 4 14.89 4.77 10.53
CA GLU A 4 15.07 3.43 11.08
C GLU A 4 14.27 3.26 12.38
N ASN A 5 14.30 2.05 12.95
CA ASN A 5 13.72 1.73 14.27
C ASN A 5 12.27 2.20 14.43
N GLY A 6 11.40 1.65 13.59
CA GLY A 6 9.96 1.87 13.63
C GLY A 6 9.39 1.61 15.02
N ARG A 7 8.43 2.44 15.44
CA ARG A 7 7.72 2.28 16.72
C ARG A 7 7.16 0.86 16.80
N LEU A 8 7.47 0.15 17.88
CA LEU A 8 6.84 -1.14 18.20
C LEU A 8 5.42 -0.87 18.71
N TRP A 9 4.43 -1.51 18.09
CA TRP A 9 3.01 -1.41 18.46
C TRP A 9 2.54 -2.63 19.25
N GLY A 10 3.15 -3.78 19.02
CA GLY A 10 2.83 -5.01 19.72
C GLY A 10 3.59 -6.20 19.14
N THR A 11 3.37 -7.35 19.76
CA THR A 11 3.96 -8.63 19.35
C THR A 11 2.86 -9.65 19.09
N LEU A 12 3.09 -10.57 18.15
CA LEU A 12 2.16 -11.65 17.80
C LEU A 12 2.85 -13.00 18.01
N HIS A 13 2.04 -14.06 18.17
CA HIS A 13 2.49 -15.45 18.33
C HIS A 13 3.62 -15.60 19.36
N ASP A 14 3.37 -15.19 20.61
CA ASP A 14 4.31 -15.29 21.73
C ASP A 14 5.67 -14.60 21.48
N GLY A 15 5.67 -13.51 20.71
CA GLY A 15 6.88 -12.73 20.43
C GLY A 15 7.62 -13.13 19.15
N LYS A 16 7.10 -14.11 18.38
CA LYS A 16 7.71 -14.49 17.09
C LYS A 16 7.65 -13.37 16.05
N PHE A 17 6.64 -12.51 16.13
CA PHE A 17 6.49 -11.39 15.22
C PHE A 17 6.30 -10.06 15.95
N GLU A 18 6.83 -9.00 15.36
CA GLU A 18 6.68 -7.63 15.83
C GLU A 18 5.87 -6.81 14.83
N VAL A 19 4.84 -6.11 15.33
CA VAL A 19 4.12 -5.10 14.56
C VAL A 19 4.80 -3.75 14.76
N ARG A 20 5.35 -3.17 13.69
CA ARG A 20 6.12 -1.92 13.76
C ARG A 20 5.65 -0.89 12.74
N SER A 21 5.87 0.39 13.01
CA SER A 21 5.73 1.43 11.97
C SER A 21 6.76 1.22 10.85
N VAL A 22 6.34 1.43 9.60
CA VAL A 22 7.25 1.42 8.44
C VAL A 22 8.28 2.56 8.56
N THR A 23 9.53 2.26 8.20
CA THR A 23 10.65 3.21 8.13
C THR A 23 11.21 3.29 6.72
N GLN A 24 12.13 4.23 6.48
CA GLN A 24 12.83 4.33 5.22
C GLN A 24 13.68 3.09 4.92
N SER A 25 14.34 2.53 5.93
CA SER A 25 15.12 1.28 5.80
C SER A 25 14.26 0.08 5.42
N ASP A 26 12.99 0.06 5.85
CA ASP A 26 12.09 -1.07 5.68
C ASP A 26 11.23 -0.97 4.43
N LEU A 27 11.25 0.19 3.74
CA LEU A 27 10.31 0.51 2.68
C LEU A 27 10.46 -0.41 1.47
N GLU A 28 11.69 -0.74 1.07
CA GLU A 28 11.91 -1.60 -0.10
C GLU A 28 11.42 -3.03 0.16
N ASP A 29 11.80 -3.62 1.30
CA ASP A 29 11.33 -4.95 1.72
C ASP A 29 9.80 -5.00 1.84
N ALA A 30 9.19 -3.93 2.37
CA ALA A 30 7.74 -3.81 2.45
C ALA A 30 7.06 -3.78 1.07
N LEU A 31 7.65 -3.08 0.09
CA LEU A 31 7.14 -3.05 -1.28
C LEU A 31 7.32 -4.40 -1.98
N ASP A 32 8.41 -5.11 -1.70
CA ASP A 32 8.66 -6.45 -2.25
C ASP A 32 7.64 -7.47 -1.73
N VAL A 33 7.23 -7.36 -0.46
CA VAL A 33 6.10 -8.14 0.09
C VAL A 33 4.82 -7.88 -0.72
N LEU A 34 4.49 -6.62 -1.05
CA LEU A 34 3.32 -6.32 -1.88
C LEU A 34 3.44 -6.88 -3.29
N GLU A 35 4.59 -6.71 -3.93
CA GLU A 35 4.81 -7.14 -5.31
C GLU A 35 4.77 -8.66 -5.46
N GLY A 36 5.31 -9.39 -4.48
CA GLY A 36 5.28 -10.85 -4.45
C GLY A 36 3.95 -11.46 -3.98
N SER A 37 3.00 -10.65 -3.49
CA SER A 37 1.72 -11.15 -2.96
C SER A 37 0.52 -10.36 -3.49
N PHE A 38 0.26 -9.18 -2.94
CA PHE A 38 -0.93 -8.39 -3.20
C PHE A 38 -1.11 -8.03 -4.68
N PHE A 39 -0.07 -7.55 -5.37
CA PHE A 39 -0.19 -7.17 -6.78
C PHE A 39 -0.50 -8.35 -7.71
N LEU A 40 -0.22 -9.58 -7.27
CA LEU A 40 -0.49 -10.79 -8.05
C LEU A 40 -1.90 -11.33 -7.84
N ASN A 41 -2.46 -11.13 -6.65
CA ASN A 41 -3.64 -11.85 -6.18
C ASN A 41 -4.87 -10.94 -5.93
N GLU A 42 -4.70 -9.62 -5.84
CA GLU A 42 -5.81 -8.72 -5.58
C GLU A 42 -6.71 -8.57 -6.82
N SER A 43 -8.03 -8.60 -6.60
CA SER A 43 -9.05 -8.65 -7.63
C SER A 43 -9.00 -7.51 -8.67
N VAL A 44 -8.80 -6.27 -8.23
CA VAL A 44 -8.71 -5.10 -9.11
C VAL A 44 -7.36 -5.07 -9.83
N CYS A 45 -6.28 -5.50 -9.17
CA CYS A 45 -4.97 -5.70 -9.80
C CYS A 45 -5.05 -6.72 -10.94
N ILE A 46 -5.76 -7.83 -10.73
CA ILE A 46 -6.02 -8.84 -11.77
C ILE A 46 -6.90 -8.25 -12.87
N ALA A 47 -8.02 -7.60 -12.53
CA ALA A 47 -8.94 -7.02 -13.50
C ALA A 47 -8.30 -5.93 -14.37
N CYS A 48 -7.33 -5.18 -13.80
CA CYS A 48 -6.56 -4.16 -14.52
C CYS A 48 -5.31 -4.72 -15.20
N GLU A 49 -5.06 -6.03 -15.12
CA GLU A 49 -3.92 -6.75 -15.69
C GLU A 49 -2.55 -6.33 -15.11
N ILE A 50 -2.53 -5.77 -13.90
CA ILE A 50 -1.30 -5.34 -13.22
C ILE A 50 -0.43 -6.54 -12.82
N ASN A 51 -1.08 -7.66 -12.53
CA ASN A 51 -0.44 -8.92 -12.15
C ASN A 51 0.35 -9.58 -13.30
N LEU A 52 0.10 -9.22 -14.56
CA LEU A 52 0.75 -9.85 -15.71
C LEU A 52 2.24 -9.49 -15.81
N PRO A 53 3.16 -10.45 -16.02
CA PRO A 53 4.61 -10.20 -16.01
C PRO A 53 5.08 -9.04 -16.89
N GLU A 54 4.52 -8.90 -18.08
CA GLU A 54 4.80 -7.85 -19.07
C GLU A 54 4.41 -6.43 -18.58
N ASN A 55 3.46 -6.32 -17.67
CA ASN A 55 2.96 -5.04 -17.16
C ASN A 55 3.78 -4.51 -15.99
N ARG A 56 5.11 -4.64 -16.06
CA ARG A 56 6.05 -4.19 -15.02
C ARG A 56 5.89 -2.71 -14.66
N GLN A 57 5.63 -1.85 -15.65
CA GLN A 57 5.44 -0.42 -15.37
C GLN A 57 4.22 -0.16 -14.46
N ALA A 58 3.17 -0.98 -14.55
CA ALA A 58 2.01 -0.85 -13.70
C ALA A 58 2.33 -1.19 -12.24
N ARG A 59 3.11 -2.25 -12.01
CA ARG A 59 3.62 -2.57 -10.67
C ARG A 59 4.52 -1.47 -10.11
N LEU A 60 5.38 -0.86 -10.94
CA LEU A 60 6.19 0.29 -10.53
C LEU A 60 5.35 1.50 -10.15
N ASP A 61 4.25 1.77 -10.88
CA ASP A 61 3.32 2.84 -10.56
C ASP A 61 2.64 2.55 -9.18
N LEU A 62 2.20 1.32 -8.92
CA LEU A 62 1.63 0.95 -7.61
C LEU A 62 2.65 0.98 -6.47
N ARG A 63 3.92 0.59 -6.72
CA ARG A 63 5.00 0.76 -5.74
C ARG A 63 5.13 2.24 -5.37
N LYS A 64 5.12 3.14 -6.37
CA LYS A 64 5.20 4.59 -6.15
C LYS A 64 4.00 5.13 -5.36
N LEU A 65 2.79 4.62 -5.60
CA LEU A 65 1.61 4.94 -4.79
C LEU A 65 1.84 4.57 -3.31
N CYS A 66 2.30 3.35 -3.05
CA CYS A 66 2.58 2.87 -1.69
C CYS A 66 3.69 3.66 -1.00
N GLN A 67 4.76 4.02 -1.73
CA GLN A 67 5.82 4.90 -1.25
C GLN A 67 5.27 6.25 -0.80
N LYS A 68 4.44 6.90 -1.63
CA LYS A 68 3.82 8.19 -1.28
C LYS A 68 2.89 8.08 -0.07
N THR A 69 2.14 6.98 0.02
CA THR A 69 1.28 6.68 1.17
C THR A 69 2.09 6.51 2.46
N ALA A 70 3.23 5.83 2.42
CA ALA A 70 4.09 5.64 3.59
C ALA A 70 4.65 6.93 4.20
N LEU A 71 4.75 8.01 3.41
CA LEU A 71 5.28 9.29 3.88
C LEU A 71 4.47 9.88 5.04
N ASP A 72 3.18 9.56 5.11
CA ASP A 72 2.26 9.98 6.19
C ASP A 72 2.65 9.38 7.55
N GLY A 73 3.51 8.35 7.57
CA GLY A 73 4.08 7.80 8.81
C GLY A 73 3.11 6.96 9.64
N VAL A 74 1.98 6.56 9.06
CA VAL A 74 0.94 5.72 9.70
C VAL A 74 0.86 4.29 9.12
N SER A 75 1.74 3.95 8.18
CA SER A 75 1.87 2.60 7.66
C SER A 75 2.53 1.67 8.68
N LEU A 76 2.09 0.41 8.70
CA LEU A 76 2.56 -0.63 9.61
C LEU A 76 3.15 -1.79 8.81
N LEU A 77 4.09 -2.50 9.42
CA LEU A 77 4.64 -3.75 8.91
C LEU A 77 4.72 -4.78 10.04
N VAL A 78 4.86 -6.04 9.64
CA VAL A 78 5.14 -7.15 10.55
C VAL A 78 6.51 -7.71 10.21
N LYS A 79 7.39 -7.81 11.21
CA LYS A 79 8.70 -8.45 11.10
C LYS A 79 8.72 -9.76 11.88
N GLU A 80 9.27 -10.79 11.28
CA GLU A 80 9.65 -12.02 11.99
C GLU A 80 10.93 -11.76 12.79
N VAL A 81 10.92 -12.04 14.09
CA VAL A 81 12.02 -11.67 15.00
C VAL A 81 13.30 -12.44 14.68
N ASP A 82 13.19 -13.75 14.44
CA ASP A 82 14.36 -14.62 14.26
C ASP A 82 15.16 -14.28 12.99
N THR A 83 14.47 -13.88 11.92
CA THR A 83 15.09 -13.60 10.62
C THR A 83 15.23 -12.11 10.33
N GLY A 84 14.52 -11.25 11.07
CA GLY A 84 14.42 -9.81 10.81
C GLY A 84 13.61 -9.47 9.54
N ARG A 85 13.03 -10.46 8.85
CA ARG A 85 12.36 -10.25 7.56
C ARG A 85 11.00 -9.60 7.74
N VAL A 86 10.67 -8.68 6.83
CA VAL A 86 9.30 -8.17 6.69
C VAL A 86 8.45 -9.27 6.07
N VAL A 87 7.37 -9.66 6.75
CA VAL A 87 6.45 -10.72 6.29
C VAL A 87 5.08 -10.17 5.91
N SER A 88 4.70 -9.01 6.41
CA SER A 88 3.43 -8.34 6.10
C SER A 88 3.59 -6.82 6.12
N VAL A 89 2.73 -6.11 5.39
CA VAL A 89 2.65 -4.65 5.41
C VAL A 89 1.21 -4.17 5.22
N SER A 90 0.92 -3.02 5.83
CA SER A 90 -0.27 -2.22 5.59
C SER A 90 0.15 -0.78 5.31
N PHE A 91 -0.06 -0.33 4.06
CA PHE A 91 0.18 1.05 3.67
C PHE A 91 -1.08 1.88 3.89
N ASN A 92 -0.98 2.92 4.73
CA ASN A 92 -2.12 3.71 5.17
C ASN A 92 -1.95 5.17 4.75
N LYS A 93 -2.97 5.74 4.10
CA LYS A 93 -2.97 7.14 3.65
C LYS A 93 -3.91 7.96 4.53
N ILE A 94 -3.40 9.06 5.08
CA ILE A 94 -4.24 10.09 5.71
C ILE A 94 -4.76 11.00 4.59
N GLN A 95 -6.07 10.96 4.37
CA GLN A 95 -6.73 11.78 3.36
C GLN A 95 -7.50 12.93 4.01
N PHE A 96 -7.44 14.10 3.37
CA PHE A 96 -8.18 15.29 3.77
C PHE A 96 -8.96 15.81 2.58
N ALA A 97 -10.09 16.48 2.83
CA ALA A 97 -10.80 17.20 1.78
C ALA A 97 -9.86 18.31 1.25
N PRO A 98 -9.56 18.32 -0.06
CA PRO A 98 -8.74 19.38 -0.62
C PRO A 98 -9.50 20.72 -0.57
N PRO A 99 -8.79 21.85 -0.56
CA PRO A 99 -9.40 23.16 -0.76
C PRO A 99 -10.20 23.22 -2.08
N PRO A 100 -11.21 24.11 -2.20
CA PRO A 100 -11.92 24.29 -3.46
C PRO A 100 -10.96 24.60 -4.61
N GLY A 101 -11.03 23.81 -5.69
CA GLY A 101 -10.17 23.94 -6.87
C GLY A 101 -8.92 23.06 -6.87
N ASP A 102 -8.64 22.34 -5.77
CA ASP A 102 -7.53 21.40 -5.69
C ASP A 102 -7.98 19.95 -5.94
N ASP A 103 -7.21 19.21 -6.74
CA ASP A 103 -7.41 17.78 -6.93
C ASP A 103 -7.12 17.01 -5.62
N HIS A 104 -7.92 15.97 -5.35
CA HIS A 104 -7.66 15.03 -4.26
C HIS A 104 -6.48 14.10 -4.60
N PHE A 105 -5.96 13.39 -3.58
CA PHE A 105 -4.72 12.63 -3.67
C PHE A 105 -4.68 11.63 -4.83
N PHE A 106 -5.73 10.82 -4.99
CA PHE A 106 -5.78 9.80 -6.05
C PHE A 106 -5.84 10.43 -7.45
N LEU A 107 -6.58 11.52 -7.61
CA LEU A 107 -6.64 12.25 -8.89
C LEU A 107 -5.29 12.89 -9.25
N LYS A 108 -4.62 13.55 -8.28
CA LYS A 108 -3.25 14.07 -8.47
C LYS A 108 -2.27 12.96 -8.88
N PHE A 109 -2.27 11.85 -8.14
CA PHE A 109 -1.39 10.72 -8.44
C PHE A 109 -1.62 10.14 -9.85
N ARG A 110 -2.88 9.96 -10.24
CA ARG A 110 -3.26 9.50 -11.58
C ARG A 110 -2.78 10.43 -12.69
N ASN A 111 -2.86 11.73 -12.48
CA ASN A 111 -2.54 12.73 -13.50
C ASN A 111 -1.03 12.94 -13.62
N GLU A 112 -0.29 12.92 -12.51
CA GLU A 112 1.13 13.32 -12.46
C GLU A 112 2.10 12.14 -12.42
N ASP A 113 1.76 11.05 -11.75
CA ASP A 113 2.71 9.99 -11.42
C ASP A 113 2.52 8.70 -12.23
N VAL A 114 1.28 8.40 -12.65
CA VAL A 114 0.93 7.16 -13.34
C VAL A 114 1.33 7.19 -14.81
N LYS A 115 2.08 6.16 -15.22
CA LYS A 115 2.63 6.04 -16.58
C LYS A 115 1.96 4.95 -17.40
N SER A 116 1.51 3.88 -16.76
CA SER A 116 0.88 2.75 -17.45
C SER A 116 -0.63 2.95 -17.61
N PRO A 117 -1.22 2.47 -18.72
CA PRO A 117 -2.67 2.44 -18.87
C PRO A 117 -3.34 1.50 -17.84
N GLN A 118 -2.66 0.42 -17.44
CA GLN A 118 -3.17 -0.54 -16.45
C GLN A 118 -3.35 0.11 -15.08
N ALA A 119 -2.32 0.80 -14.57
CA ALA A 119 -2.45 1.52 -13.30
C ALA A 119 -3.42 2.70 -13.42
N ARG A 120 -3.54 3.32 -14.60
CA ARG A 120 -4.55 4.38 -14.83
C ARG A 120 -5.97 3.84 -14.66
N ARG A 121 -6.29 2.65 -15.20
CA ARG A 121 -7.58 1.98 -14.99
C ARG A 121 -7.85 1.70 -13.51
N LEU A 122 -6.84 1.24 -12.77
CA LEU A 122 -6.97 1.03 -11.31
C LEU A 122 -7.26 2.36 -10.59
N MET A 123 -6.56 3.43 -10.96
CA MET A 123 -6.83 4.75 -10.38
C MET A 123 -8.22 5.28 -10.73
N ASP A 124 -8.67 5.11 -11.97
CA ASP A 124 -10.02 5.49 -12.40
C ASP A 124 -11.08 4.78 -11.55
N PHE A 125 -10.92 3.47 -11.33
CA PHE A 125 -11.79 2.69 -10.46
C PHE A 125 -11.77 3.20 -9.01
N MET A 126 -10.58 3.43 -8.43
CA MET A 126 -10.46 3.92 -7.06
C MET A 126 -11.10 5.30 -6.88
N ILE A 127 -10.91 6.22 -7.83
CA ILE A 127 -11.51 7.55 -7.81
C ILE A 127 -13.02 7.45 -7.93
N GLU A 128 -13.54 6.65 -8.85
CA GLU A 128 -14.98 6.45 -9.03
C GLU A 128 -15.65 5.89 -7.76
N VAL A 129 -15.01 4.94 -7.08
CA VAL A 129 -15.51 4.40 -5.81
C VAL A 129 -15.50 5.46 -4.71
N ASP A 130 -14.42 6.24 -4.61
CA ASP A 130 -14.26 7.34 -3.64
C ASP A 130 -15.26 8.48 -3.87
N GLU A 131 -15.66 8.74 -5.12
CA GLU A 131 -16.68 9.75 -5.46
C GLU A 131 -18.11 9.27 -5.16
N ARG A 132 -18.39 7.97 -5.32
CA ARG A 132 -19.72 7.38 -5.09
C ARG A 132 -20.05 7.21 -3.62
N ILE A 133 -19.03 7.04 -2.78
CA ILE A 133 -19.17 6.79 -1.35
C ILE A 133 -18.42 7.89 -0.62
N ASP A 134 -19.12 8.76 0.10
CA ASP A 134 -18.46 9.80 0.89
C ASP A 134 -17.52 9.16 1.94
N PRO A 135 -16.19 9.20 1.77
CA PRO A 135 -15.26 8.56 2.69
C PRO A 135 -15.30 9.22 4.07
N ARG A 136 -15.87 10.43 4.19
CA ARG A 136 -16.04 11.15 5.46
C ARG A 136 -17.03 10.46 6.41
N ALA A 137 -17.84 9.53 5.92
CA ALA A 137 -18.67 8.68 6.75
C ALA A 137 -17.94 7.42 7.27
N ILE A 138 -16.78 7.03 6.69
CA ILE A 138 -16.15 5.71 6.94
C ILE A 138 -14.65 5.77 7.27
N GLY A 139 -13.98 6.92 7.11
CA GLY A 139 -12.80 7.31 7.88
C GLY A 139 -11.50 6.52 7.72
N PHE A 140 -11.36 5.56 6.80
CA PHE A 140 -10.07 4.85 6.61
C PHE A 140 -9.94 4.25 5.20
N GLY A 141 -8.94 4.69 4.43
CA GLY A 141 -8.47 4.03 3.22
C GLY A 141 -7.17 3.28 3.53
N ALA A 142 -7.27 1.99 3.81
CA ALA A 142 -6.13 1.14 4.12
C ALA A 142 -5.89 0.13 3.00
N LEU A 143 -4.67 0.08 2.46
CA LEU A 143 -4.22 -1.09 1.71
C LEU A 143 -3.74 -2.11 2.75
N VAL A 144 -4.64 -2.99 3.19
CA VAL A 144 -4.32 -4.05 4.16
C VAL A 144 -4.05 -5.33 3.39
N VAL A 145 -2.87 -5.92 3.58
CA VAL A 145 -2.55 -7.24 3.04
C VAL A 145 -2.65 -8.29 4.16
N PRO A 146 -3.64 -9.19 4.13
CA PRO A 146 -3.55 -10.42 4.90
C PRO A 146 -2.50 -11.33 4.24
N VAL A 147 -1.50 -11.75 5.01
CA VAL A 147 -0.56 -12.79 4.57
C VAL A 147 -1.31 -14.11 4.64
N HIS A 148 -1.52 -14.76 3.49
CA HIS A 148 -1.81 -16.19 3.50
C HIS A 148 -0.52 -16.92 3.85
N ASN A 149 -0.50 -17.58 5.02
CA ASN A 149 0.48 -18.62 5.26
C ASN A 149 0.24 -19.72 4.23
N SER A 150 1.15 -19.86 3.26
CA SER A 150 1.30 -21.11 2.53
C SER A 150 1.95 -22.13 3.46
N THR A 151 1.11 -22.75 4.28
CA THR A 151 1.35 -24.08 4.86
C THR A 151 0.08 -24.88 4.66
N ASP A 152 -0.07 -25.42 3.45
CA ASP A 152 -0.12 -26.88 3.18
C ASP A 152 0.09 -27.12 1.68
#